data_AF-A0A2H1E836-F1
#
_entry.id   AF-A0A2H1E836-F1
#
_cell.length_a   1.000
_cell.length_b   1.000
_cell.length_c   1.000
_cell.angle_alpha   90.00
_cell.angle_beta   90.00
_cell.angle_gamma   90.00
#
_symmetry.space_group_name_H-M   'P 1'
#
loop_
_entity.id
_entity.type
_entity.pdbx_description
1 polymer ?
#
loop_
_entity_poly.entity_id
_entity_poly.type
_entity_poly.pdbx_seq_one_letter_code
_entity_poly.pdbx_strand_id
1 'polypeptide(L)'
;MKRVFIAIMSVAIFITSCDKGNTSKKTSEKRIEKEVEKEDPIDEKKSRKSSAAICLLDRLSVRETPEPKGKWLTSMSLGEKVMLLGEETTEPKTKKLYYKVKLSDGKKGWTPARFLAVSEKVGVMLEEASVYKRPELLTKTDKKYSVMDIIAVVENQNDWLKVKGKRAKGKYIEEGWIKSSNFSESAVDIAMAKFANMALGKETMTERIKALEEVLENNDLSSSAFVDILRAKVRDYESKNTSLIEDDKELLNDD
;
A
#
# COMPACT_ATOMS: atom_id res chain seq x y z
N MET A 1 39.05 14.45 -20.63
CA MET A 1 40.28 14.31 -19.82
C MET A 1 40.05 13.32 -18.69
N LYS A 2 40.95 12.33 -18.63
CA LYS A 2 41.30 11.37 -17.57
C LYS A 2 40.22 10.89 -16.58
N ARG A 3 39.83 9.62 -16.76
CA ARG A 3 39.23 8.73 -15.75
C ARG A 3 40.36 8.21 -14.83
N VAL A 4 40.17 8.26 -13.52
CA VAL A 4 41.09 7.69 -12.54
C VAL A 4 40.46 6.41 -11.99
N PHE A 5 41.09 5.28 -12.28
CA PHE A 5 40.82 3.99 -11.65
C PHE A 5 41.80 3.83 -10.50
N ILE A 6 41.30 3.61 -9.28
CA ILE A 6 42.10 3.21 -8.12
C ILE A 6 41.80 1.73 -7.86
N ALA A 7 42.80 0.89 -8.13
CA ALA A 7 42.80 -0.52 -7.78
C ALA A 7 43.21 -0.67 -6.32
N ILE A 8 42.40 -1.36 -5.52
CA ILE A 8 42.70 -1.70 -4.13
C ILE A 8 43.26 -3.12 -4.12
N MET A 9 44.56 -3.22 -3.80
CA MET A 9 45.29 -4.47 -3.60
C MET A 9 44.88 -5.13 -2.28
N SER A 10 44.37 -6.35 -2.38
CA SER A 10 44.04 -7.26 -1.30
C SER A 10 45.31 -7.92 -0.74
N VAL A 11 45.50 -7.84 0.58
CA VAL A 11 46.53 -8.60 1.32
C VAL A 11 45.82 -9.59 2.23
N ALA A 12 45.97 -10.88 1.94
CA ALA A 12 45.54 -11.98 2.78
C ALA A 12 46.70 -12.41 3.69
N ILE A 13 46.46 -12.53 4.99
CA ILE A 13 47.40 -13.12 5.95
C ILE A 13 46.78 -14.41 6.47
N PHE A 14 47.38 -15.54 6.06
CA PHE A 14 47.18 -16.84 6.68
C PHE A 14 48.22 -17.03 7.78
N ILE A 15 47.79 -17.38 8.99
CA ILE A 15 48.63 -18.10 9.95
C ILE A 15 47.85 -19.29 10.51
N THR A 16 48.18 -20.47 10.01
CA THR A 16 47.94 -21.75 10.66
C THR A 16 49.16 -22.07 11.52
N SER A 17 48.94 -22.43 12.79
CA SER A 17 49.92 -23.20 13.55
C SER A 17 49.20 -24.05 14.60
N CYS A 18 49.20 -25.36 14.38
CA CYS A 18 48.97 -26.39 15.39
C CYS A 18 50.32 -27.06 15.63
N ASP A 19 50.75 -27.18 16.89
CA ASP A 19 51.74 -28.17 17.27
C ASP A 19 51.44 -28.77 18.65
N LYS A 20 52.00 -29.97 18.82
CA LYS A 20 51.59 -31.13 19.61
C LYS A 20 51.63 -31.02 21.15
N GLY A 21 50.61 -31.63 21.76
CA GLY A 21 50.64 -32.74 22.73
C GLY A 21 51.72 -32.83 23.82
N ASN A 22 51.29 -32.94 25.10
CA ASN A 22 51.62 -34.09 25.96
C ASN A 22 50.69 -34.23 27.19
N THR A 23 50.65 -35.43 27.75
CA THR A 23 49.63 -35.97 28.65
C THR A 23 50.04 -35.92 30.14
N SER A 24 49.06 -35.76 31.05
CA SER A 24 48.91 -36.43 32.38
C SER A 24 48.72 -35.54 33.64
N LYS A 25 47.46 -35.56 34.11
CA LYS A 25 46.90 -35.59 35.49
C LYS A 25 47.67 -34.99 36.68
N LYS A 26 46.99 -34.06 37.39
CA LYS A 26 46.75 -34.14 38.84
C LYS A 26 45.50 -33.37 39.27
N THR A 27 44.78 -33.99 40.20
CA THR A 27 43.51 -33.65 40.85
C THR A 27 43.59 -32.39 41.73
N SER A 28 42.55 -31.54 41.70
CA SER A 28 41.70 -31.12 42.84
C SER A 28 41.16 -29.70 42.69
N GLU A 29 39.82 -29.60 42.81
CA GLU A 29 39.03 -28.46 43.30
C GLU A 29 39.14 -27.10 42.60
N LYS A 30 38.11 -26.75 41.81
CA LYS A 30 37.73 -25.34 41.64
C LYS A 30 36.24 -25.16 41.29
N ARG A 31 35.55 -24.50 42.22
CA ARG A 31 34.51 -23.46 42.07
C ARG A 31 33.68 -23.48 40.78
N ILE A 32 32.37 -23.67 40.97
CA ILE A 32 31.34 -23.33 39.99
C ILE A 32 31.38 -21.81 39.75
N GLU A 33 31.90 -21.40 38.60
CA GLU A 33 31.71 -20.06 38.04
C GLU A 33 30.60 -20.15 37.01
N LYS A 34 29.53 -19.35 37.23
CA LYS A 34 28.47 -19.10 36.25
C LYS A 34 29.10 -18.44 35.02
N GLU A 35 29.02 -19.11 33.87
CA GLU A 35 29.18 -18.45 32.58
C GLU A 35 28.05 -17.44 32.41
N VAL A 36 28.42 -16.16 32.47
CA VAL A 36 27.60 -15.05 32.00
C VAL A 36 27.65 -15.13 30.48
N GLU A 37 26.55 -15.61 29.91
CA GLU A 37 26.25 -15.53 28.49
C GLU A 37 26.39 -14.06 28.07
N LYS A 38 27.36 -13.78 27.18
CA LYS A 38 27.48 -12.47 26.56
C LYS A 38 26.32 -12.32 25.59
N GLU A 39 25.26 -11.66 26.06
CA GLU A 39 24.22 -11.12 25.19
C GLU A 39 24.87 -10.09 24.26
N ASP A 40 24.92 -10.42 22.97
CA ASP A 40 25.19 -9.44 21.93
C ASP A 40 24.14 -8.32 22.05
N PRO A 41 24.53 -7.03 22.03
CA PRO A 41 23.59 -5.93 22.14
C PRO A 41 22.61 -5.97 20.96
N ILE A 42 21.33 -6.16 21.29
CA ILE A 42 20.22 -6.07 20.36
C ILE A 42 20.18 -4.65 19.80
N ASP A 43 20.62 -4.52 18.54
CA ASP A 43 20.46 -3.32 17.72
C ASP A 43 18.96 -3.11 17.45
N GLU A 44 18.30 -2.37 18.35
CA GLU A 44 16.91 -1.91 18.26
C GLU A 44 16.74 -0.88 17.13
N LYS A 45 16.98 -1.25 15.86
CA LYS A 45 16.44 -0.50 14.70
C LYS A 45 16.44 -1.22 13.35
N LYS A 46 16.29 -2.54 13.32
CA LYS A 46 15.91 -3.24 12.08
C LYS A 46 14.40 -3.45 12.07
N SER A 47 13.66 -2.51 11.47
CA SER A 47 12.23 -2.69 11.21
C SER A 47 12.04 -4.00 10.42
N ARG A 48 11.33 -4.97 11.01
CA ARG A 48 10.92 -6.16 10.28
C ARG A 48 10.05 -5.69 9.13
N LYS A 49 10.53 -5.81 7.88
CA LYS A 49 9.70 -5.54 6.70
C LYS A 49 8.43 -6.38 6.83
N SER A 50 7.27 -5.73 6.71
CA SER A 50 5.97 -6.41 6.80
C SER A 50 5.92 -7.62 5.85
N SER A 51 5.33 -8.72 6.31
CA SER A 51 5.03 -9.89 5.47
C SER A 51 3.77 -9.71 4.62
N ALA A 52 3.11 -8.56 4.70
CA ALA A 52 1.93 -8.23 3.92
C ALA A 52 2.18 -7.00 3.02
N ALA A 53 1.33 -6.88 2.00
CA ALA A 53 1.24 -5.71 1.18
C ALA A 53 -0.22 -5.33 0.90
N ILE A 54 -0.44 -4.03 0.69
CA ILE A 54 -1.72 -3.47 0.27
C ILE A 54 -1.63 -3.11 -1.22
N CYS A 55 -2.61 -3.55 -2.00
CA CYS A 55 -2.76 -3.21 -3.40
C CYS A 55 -3.24 -1.76 -3.57
N LEU A 56 -2.51 -0.97 -4.35
CA LEU A 56 -2.76 0.47 -4.58
C LEU A 56 -3.30 0.78 -5.98
N LEU A 57 -3.70 -0.25 -6.73
CA LEU A 57 -4.25 -0.13 -8.07
C LEU A 57 -5.36 -1.16 -8.29
N ASP A 58 -6.52 -0.72 -8.75
CA ASP A 58 -7.60 -1.64 -9.07
C ASP A 58 -7.26 -2.49 -10.31
N ARG A 59 -7.69 -3.75 -10.31
CA ARG A 59 -7.39 -4.76 -11.34
C ARG A 59 -5.90 -4.97 -11.58
N LEU A 60 -5.07 -4.81 -10.55
CA LEU A 60 -3.63 -5.04 -10.64
C LEU A 60 -3.35 -6.50 -10.98
N SER A 61 -2.69 -6.76 -12.11
CA SER A 61 -2.46 -8.13 -12.59
C SER A 61 -1.53 -8.94 -11.67
N VAL A 62 -1.90 -10.19 -11.48
CA VAL A 62 -1.07 -11.26 -10.92
C VAL A 62 -0.78 -12.25 -12.04
N ARG A 63 0.50 -12.54 -12.28
CA ARG A 63 0.98 -13.31 -13.43
C ARG A 63 1.82 -14.50 -13.02
N GLU A 64 1.94 -15.47 -13.91
CA GLU A 64 2.74 -16.69 -13.67
C GLU A 64 4.25 -16.38 -13.62
N THR A 65 4.70 -15.43 -14.42
CA THR A 65 6.10 -14.98 -14.48
C THR A 65 6.23 -13.48 -14.16
N PRO A 66 7.37 -13.04 -13.60
CA PRO A 66 7.62 -11.64 -13.21
C PRO A 66 8.00 -10.75 -14.40
N GLU A 67 7.16 -10.72 -15.42
CA GLU A 67 7.38 -9.93 -16.63
C GLU A 67 6.07 -9.32 -17.17
N PRO A 68 6.13 -8.22 -17.93
CA PRO A 68 4.93 -7.55 -18.42
C PRO A 68 4.01 -8.43 -19.29
N LYS A 69 4.60 -9.39 -20.01
CA LYS A 69 3.90 -10.31 -20.92
C LYS A 69 3.67 -11.70 -20.34
N GLY A 70 3.96 -11.91 -19.05
CA GLY A 70 3.74 -13.20 -18.39
C GLY A 70 2.26 -13.60 -18.43
N LYS A 71 1.97 -14.90 -18.45
CA LYS A 71 0.58 -15.40 -18.47
C LYS A 71 -0.22 -14.80 -17.31
N TRP A 72 -1.38 -14.22 -17.62
CA TRP A 72 -2.28 -13.68 -16.60
C TRP A 72 -2.94 -14.81 -15.82
N LEU A 73 -2.98 -14.69 -14.50
CA LEU A 73 -3.62 -15.65 -13.60
C LEU A 73 -4.89 -15.07 -12.98
N THR A 74 -4.78 -13.86 -12.44
CA THR A 74 -5.87 -13.15 -11.76
C THR A 74 -5.51 -11.67 -11.56
N SER A 75 -6.32 -10.93 -10.82
CA SER A 75 -6.06 -9.53 -10.47
C SER A 75 -6.45 -9.22 -9.03
N MET A 76 -5.73 -8.29 -8.41
CA MET A 76 -6.08 -7.74 -7.09
C MET A 76 -6.96 -6.49 -7.23
N SER A 77 -7.79 -6.24 -6.22
CA SER A 77 -8.57 -5.02 -6.07
C SER A 77 -7.78 -3.91 -5.37
N LEU A 78 -8.14 -2.65 -5.62
CA LEU A 78 -7.64 -1.53 -4.80
C LEU A 78 -7.99 -1.75 -3.32
N GLY A 79 -7.01 -1.58 -2.42
CA GLY A 79 -7.16 -1.77 -0.99
C GLY A 79 -7.03 -3.22 -0.52
N GLU A 80 -6.94 -4.18 -1.43
CA GLU A 80 -6.80 -5.60 -1.07
C GLU A 80 -5.46 -5.87 -0.36
N LYS A 81 -5.54 -6.57 0.76
CA LYS A 81 -4.38 -7.06 1.51
C LYS A 81 -3.94 -8.42 0.97
N VAL A 82 -2.66 -8.54 0.64
CA VAL A 82 -2.03 -9.79 0.17
C VAL A 82 -0.80 -10.14 0.99
N MET A 83 -0.43 -11.42 0.98
CA MET A 83 0.78 -11.91 1.63
C MET A 83 1.97 -11.84 0.67
N LEU A 84 3.09 -11.30 1.14
CA LEU A 84 4.38 -11.34 0.44
C LEU A 84 5.06 -12.69 0.73
N LEU A 85 5.54 -13.37 -0.32
CA LEU A 85 6.20 -14.67 -0.18
C LEU A 85 7.73 -14.57 0.00
N GLY A 86 8.27 -13.35 0.11
CA GLY A 86 9.70 -13.11 0.25
C GLY A 86 10.51 -13.19 -1.05
N GLU A 87 9.92 -13.67 -2.14
CA GLU A 87 10.53 -13.70 -3.46
C GLU A 87 10.32 -12.36 -4.19
N GLU A 88 11.43 -11.75 -4.63
CA GLU A 88 11.43 -10.54 -5.45
C GLU A 88 12.40 -10.70 -6.64
N THR A 89 12.10 -10.04 -7.75
CA THR A 89 13.01 -10.00 -8.90
C THR A 89 12.81 -8.75 -9.73
N THR A 90 13.88 -8.31 -10.39
CA THR A 90 13.87 -7.17 -11.30
C THR A 90 13.92 -7.68 -12.73
N GLU A 91 12.89 -7.39 -13.52
CA GLU A 91 12.82 -7.85 -14.90
C GLU A 91 13.95 -7.18 -15.74
N PRO A 92 14.81 -7.95 -16.44
CA PRO A 92 16.03 -7.42 -17.03
C PRO A 92 15.85 -6.32 -18.08
N LYS A 93 14.77 -6.34 -18.87
CA LYS A 93 14.54 -5.38 -19.97
C LYS A 93 13.95 -4.07 -19.49
N THR A 94 12.94 -4.12 -18.64
CA THR A 94 12.18 -2.95 -18.15
C THR A 94 12.68 -2.42 -16.83
N LYS A 95 13.57 -3.16 -16.15
CA LYS A 95 14.08 -2.85 -14.80
C LYS A 95 12.99 -2.68 -13.75
N LYS A 96 11.81 -3.27 -13.98
CA LYS A 96 10.68 -3.22 -13.05
C LYS A 96 10.84 -4.31 -12.00
N LEU A 97 10.69 -3.92 -10.74
CA LEU A 97 10.65 -4.84 -9.60
C LEU A 97 9.28 -5.53 -9.52
N TYR A 98 9.31 -6.84 -9.28
CA TYR A 98 8.16 -7.69 -9.04
C TYR A 98 8.28 -8.38 -7.68
N TYR A 99 7.14 -8.53 -7.01
CA TYR A 99 7.01 -9.37 -5.82
C TYR A 99 6.15 -10.58 -6.14
N LYS A 100 6.49 -11.70 -5.52
CA LYS A 100 5.62 -12.87 -5.48
C LYS A 100 4.67 -12.75 -4.29
N VAL A 101 3.38 -12.89 -4.59
CA VAL A 101 2.29 -12.69 -3.63
C VAL A 101 1.40 -13.92 -3.53
N LYS A 102 0.69 -14.04 -2.40
CA LYS A 102 -0.43 -14.97 -2.21
C LYS A 102 -1.69 -14.19 -1.84
N LEU A 103 -2.78 -14.43 -2.57
CA LEU A 103 -4.08 -13.82 -2.36
C LEU A 103 -4.88 -14.59 -1.30
N SER A 104 -6.00 -14.01 -0.84
CA SER A 104 -6.88 -14.61 0.16
C SER A 104 -7.50 -15.95 -0.28
N ASP A 105 -7.74 -16.11 -1.58
CA ASP A 105 -8.22 -17.36 -2.20
C ASP A 105 -7.12 -18.43 -2.37
N GLY A 106 -5.89 -18.13 -1.93
CA GLY A 106 -4.75 -19.03 -2.00
C GLY A 106 -3.96 -18.99 -3.31
N LYS A 107 -4.42 -18.29 -4.34
CA LYS A 107 -3.68 -18.14 -5.60
C LYS A 107 -2.36 -17.41 -5.36
N LYS A 108 -1.33 -17.83 -6.08
CA LYS A 108 0.03 -17.27 -6.02
C LYS A 108 0.46 -16.78 -7.38
N GLY A 109 1.25 -15.72 -7.42
CA GLY A 109 1.86 -15.23 -8.65
C GLY A 109 2.67 -13.96 -8.43
N TRP A 110 3.11 -13.38 -9.54
CA TRP A 110 3.98 -12.20 -9.57
C TRP A 110 3.20 -10.94 -9.94
N THR A 111 3.54 -9.83 -9.31
CA THR A 111 2.93 -8.53 -9.58
C THR A 111 3.94 -7.39 -9.46
N PRO A 112 3.80 -6.29 -10.22
CA PRO A 112 4.73 -5.17 -10.13
C PRO A 112 4.71 -4.50 -8.75
N ALA A 113 5.86 -4.43 -8.09
CA ALA A 113 6.02 -3.91 -6.73
C ALA A 113 5.62 -2.44 -6.56
N ARG A 114 5.72 -1.64 -7.64
CA ARG A 114 5.40 -0.20 -7.61
C ARG A 114 3.94 0.11 -7.26
N PHE A 115 3.04 -0.85 -7.44
CA PHE A 115 1.61 -0.72 -7.14
C PHE A 115 1.24 -1.36 -5.80
N LEU A 116 2.24 -1.70 -4.98
CA LEU A 116 2.07 -2.23 -3.64
C LEU A 116 2.64 -1.25 -2.60
N ALA A 117 1.99 -1.21 -1.43
CA ALA A 117 2.59 -0.73 -0.19
C ALA A 117 2.94 -1.95 0.67
N VAL A 118 4.20 -2.11 1.06
CA VAL A 118 4.60 -3.13 2.05
C VAL A 118 4.12 -2.65 3.42
N SER A 119 2.93 -3.08 3.79
CA SER A 119 2.19 -2.64 4.97
C SER A 119 1.07 -3.64 5.29
N GLU A 120 0.67 -3.67 6.55
CA GLU A 120 -0.50 -4.42 7.02
C GLU A 120 -1.76 -3.53 7.17
N LYS A 121 -1.61 -2.21 7.09
CA LYS A 121 -2.67 -1.25 7.40
C LYS A 121 -3.13 -0.52 6.15
N VAL A 122 -4.44 -0.54 5.96
CA VAL A 122 -5.17 0.14 4.89
C VAL A 122 -6.40 0.78 5.50
N GLY A 123 -6.82 1.89 4.92
CA GLY A 123 -8.06 2.52 5.30
C GLY A 123 -8.43 3.60 4.31
N VAL A 124 -9.37 4.43 4.73
CA VAL A 124 -10.04 5.39 3.86
C VAL A 124 -10.22 6.73 4.56
N MET A 125 -10.14 7.81 3.78
CA MET A 125 -10.41 9.16 4.25
C MET A 125 -11.89 9.39 4.51
N LEU A 126 -12.23 9.83 5.71
CA LEU A 126 -13.59 10.21 6.11
C LEU A 126 -13.96 11.60 5.59
N GLU A 127 -12.99 12.51 5.59
CA GLU A 127 -13.06 13.90 5.17
C GLU A 127 -11.87 14.25 4.25
N GLU A 128 -11.83 15.45 3.69
CA GLU A 128 -10.65 15.92 2.94
C GLU A 128 -9.42 16.07 3.88
N ALA A 129 -8.29 15.47 3.51
CA ALA A 129 -7.07 15.53 4.33
C ALA A 129 -5.95 16.30 3.61
N SER A 130 -5.38 17.31 4.29
CA SER A 130 -4.18 17.98 3.80
C SER A 130 -2.95 17.07 3.88
N VAL A 131 -2.10 17.12 2.86
CA VAL A 131 -0.85 16.35 2.82
C VAL A 131 0.32 17.21 3.28
N TYR A 132 1.20 16.62 4.07
CA TYR A 132 2.38 17.25 4.64
C TYR A 132 3.66 16.52 4.21
N LYS A 133 4.77 17.25 4.06
CA LYS A 133 6.07 16.63 3.72
C LYS A 133 6.71 15.93 4.91
N ARG A 134 6.40 16.37 6.14
CA ARG A 134 6.88 15.83 7.42
C ARG A 134 5.71 15.75 8.40
N PRO A 135 5.83 15.00 9.52
CA PRO A 135 4.79 14.93 10.55
C PRO A 135 4.77 16.21 11.41
N GLU A 136 4.60 17.37 10.77
CA GLU A 136 4.52 18.68 11.40
C GLU A 136 3.70 19.68 10.56
N LEU A 137 3.05 20.62 11.23
CA LEU A 137 2.08 21.53 10.62
C LEU A 137 2.70 22.49 9.60
N LEU A 138 3.97 22.88 9.76
CA LEU A 138 4.65 23.85 8.89
C LEU A 138 4.98 23.29 7.49
N THR A 139 4.85 21.97 7.29
CA THR A 139 5.19 21.32 6.01
C THR A 139 3.97 21.00 5.15
N LYS A 140 2.85 21.67 5.41
CA LYS A 140 1.63 21.55 4.63
C LYS A 140 1.90 21.81 3.15
N THR A 141 1.32 20.98 2.29
CA THR A 141 1.37 21.12 0.84
C THR A 141 0.02 21.57 0.29
N ASP A 142 -0.02 21.85 -1.01
CA ASP A 142 -1.24 22.10 -1.79
C ASP A 142 -2.02 20.81 -2.11
N LYS A 143 -1.41 19.64 -1.90
CA LYS A 143 -1.99 18.33 -2.16
C LYS A 143 -2.96 17.94 -1.05
N LYS A 144 -4.05 17.27 -1.44
CA LYS A 144 -5.06 16.74 -0.53
C LYS A 144 -5.58 15.39 -0.96
N TYR A 145 -5.78 14.49 0.00
CA TYR A 145 -6.62 13.32 -0.21
C TYR A 145 -8.09 13.73 -0.10
N SER A 146 -8.92 13.17 -0.98
CA SER A 146 -10.36 13.39 -0.99
C SER A 146 -11.06 12.38 -0.08
N VAL A 147 -12.29 12.69 0.32
CA VAL A 147 -13.21 11.72 0.93
C VAL A 147 -13.23 10.44 0.08
N MET A 148 -13.26 9.27 0.73
CA MET A 148 -13.20 7.95 0.09
C MET A 148 -11.87 7.60 -0.62
N ASP A 149 -10.82 8.42 -0.56
CA ASP A 149 -9.51 7.98 -1.04
C ASP A 149 -9.00 6.81 -0.17
N ILE A 150 -8.74 5.66 -0.81
CA ILE A 150 -8.18 4.47 -0.16
C ILE A 150 -6.66 4.56 -0.15
N ILE A 151 -6.07 4.41 1.04
CA ILE A 151 -4.65 4.61 1.28
C ILE A 151 -4.08 3.54 2.22
N ALA A 152 -2.82 3.18 2.00
CA ALA A 152 -2.07 2.32 2.92
C ALA A 152 -1.28 3.18 3.92
N VAL A 153 -1.25 2.76 5.19
CA VAL A 153 -0.44 3.40 6.23
C VAL A 153 0.92 2.70 6.26
N VAL A 154 1.99 3.41 5.93
CA VAL A 154 3.34 2.84 5.90
C VAL A 154 4.13 3.10 7.18
N GLU A 155 3.76 4.15 7.92
CA GLU A 155 4.39 4.53 9.18
C GLU A 155 3.38 5.30 10.05
N ASN A 156 3.52 5.19 11.36
CA ASN A 156 2.76 5.96 12.33
C ASN A 156 3.73 6.67 13.29
N GLN A 157 3.51 7.97 13.49
CA GLN A 157 4.26 8.80 14.43
C GLN A 157 3.31 9.75 15.16
N ASN A 158 2.92 9.41 16.40
CA ASN A 158 1.95 10.17 17.20
C ASN A 158 0.63 10.36 16.43
N ASP A 159 0.20 11.61 16.23
CA ASP A 159 -1.02 11.95 15.50
C ASP A 159 -0.84 11.98 13.98
N TRP A 160 0.27 11.44 13.47
CA TRP A 160 0.63 11.50 12.07
C TRP A 160 0.76 10.11 11.47
N LEU A 161 0.13 9.93 10.31
CA LEU A 161 0.28 8.73 9.50
C LEU A 161 1.09 9.10 8.27
N LYS A 162 2.18 8.38 8.02
CA LYS A 162 2.78 8.37 6.69
C LYS A 162 1.99 7.38 5.85
N VAL A 163 1.48 7.86 4.73
CA VAL A 163 0.55 7.11 3.91
C VAL A 163 1.07 7.00 2.48
N LYS A 164 0.63 5.95 1.79
CA LYS A 164 0.93 5.71 0.38
C LYS A 164 -0.37 5.38 -0.36
N GLY A 165 -0.63 6.09 -1.45
CA GLY A 165 -1.83 5.86 -2.25
C GLY A 165 -1.96 6.87 -3.39
N LYS A 166 -2.97 6.67 -4.24
CA LYS A 166 -3.31 7.60 -5.32
C LYS A 166 -4.43 8.52 -4.83
N ARG A 167 -4.21 9.84 -4.94
CA ARG A 167 -5.23 10.86 -4.67
C ARG A 167 -6.21 10.93 -5.82
N ALA A 168 -7.48 11.26 -5.59
CA ALA A 168 -8.48 11.47 -6.64
C ALA A 168 -7.99 12.44 -7.76
N LYS A 169 -7.38 13.57 -7.37
CA LYS A 169 -6.80 14.57 -8.30
C LYS A 169 -5.34 14.27 -8.71
N GLY A 170 -4.78 13.15 -8.26
CA GLY A 170 -3.38 12.77 -8.46
C GLY A 170 -3.17 11.82 -9.63
N LYS A 171 -2.10 12.05 -10.40
CA LYS A 171 -1.69 11.15 -11.50
C LYS A 171 -0.97 9.89 -11.02
N TYR A 172 -0.24 9.99 -9.91
CA TYR A 172 0.67 8.95 -9.43
C TYR A 172 0.31 8.50 -8.02
N ILE A 173 0.76 7.28 -7.68
CA ILE A 173 0.83 6.83 -6.29
C ILE A 173 1.97 7.59 -5.64
N GLU A 174 1.67 8.28 -4.55
CA GLU A 174 2.62 9.11 -3.83
C GLU A 174 2.58 8.81 -2.33
N GLU A 175 3.62 9.25 -1.63
CA GLU A 175 3.68 9.23 -0.18
C GLU A 175 3.51 10.63 0.39
N GLY A 176 2.99 10.70 1.61
CA GLY A 176 2.88 11.93 2.37
C GLY A 176 2.42 11.67 3.79
N TRP A 177 2.48 12.72 4.62
CA TRP A 177 1.98 12.67 6.00
C TRP A 177 0.59 13.28 6.07
N ILE A 178 -0.31 12.66 6.85
CA ILE A 178 -1.65 13.16 7.15
C ILE A 178 -1.91 13.05 8.66
N LYS A 179 -2.94 13.75 9.16
CA LYS A 179 -3.42 13.57 10.53
C LYS A 179 -4.21 12.26 10.67
N SER A 180 -3.96 11.54 11.76
CA SER A 180 -4.57 10.23 12.03
C SER A 180 -6.08 10.27 12.30
N SER A 181 -6.61 11.42 12.75
CA SER A 181 -8.02 11.57 13.15
C SER A 181 -9.03 11.44 12.01
N ASN A 182 -8.59 11.50 10.75
CA ASN A 182 -9.45 11.54 9.57
C ASN A 182 -9.35 10.23 8.74
N PHE A 183 -9.33 9.08 9.42
CA PHE A 183 -9.03 7.79 8.80
C PHE A 183 -9.86 6.67 9.41
N SER A 184 -10.53 5.89 8.57
CA SER A 184 -11.24 4.66 8.97
C SER A 184 -10.51 3.42 8.45
N GLU A 185 -10.24 2.47 9.34
CA GLU A 185 -9.73 1.13 9.02
C GLU A 185 -10.87 0.10 8.84
N SER A 186 -12.13 0.53 8.89
CA SER A 186 -13.30 -0.35 8.74
C SER A 186 -13.32 -0.99 7.36
N ALA A 187 -13.40 -2.32 7.32
CA ALA A 187 -13.53 -3.07 6.07
C ALA A 187 -14.76 -2.65 5.26
N VAL A 188 -15.85 -2.30 5.96
CA VAL A 188 -17.10 -1.82 5.33
C VAL A 188 -16.90 -0.46 4.68
N ASP A 189 -16.22 0.47 5.36
CA ASP A 189 -15.94 1.80 4.79
C ASP A 189 -14.99 1.72 3.58
N ILE A 190 -13.96 0.88 3.66
CA ILE A 190 -13.03 0.65 2.55
C ILE A 190 -13.78 0.06 1.34
N ALA A 191 -14.65 -0.92 1.57
CA ALA A 191 -15.45 -1.54 0.52
C ALA A 191 -16.44 -0.55 -0.10
N MET A 192 -17.19 0.19 0.73
CA MET A 192 -18.10 1.25 0.30
C MET A 192 -17.38 2.28 -0.58
N ALA A 193 -16.24 2.78 -0.11
CA ALA A 193 -15.43 3.75 -0.85
C ALA A 193 -14.93 3.20 -2.20
N LYS A 194 -14.50 1.94 -2.26
CA LYS A 194 -14.06 1.31 -3.52
C LYS A 194 -15.21 1.31 -4.54
N PHE A 195 -16.36 0.75 -4.15
CA PHE A 195 -17.48 0.59 -5.08
C PHE A 195 -18.14 1.93 -5.43
N ALA A 196 -18.27 2.85 -4.47
CA ALA A 196 -18.75 4.19 -4.73
C ALA A 196 -17.84 4.95 -5.70
N ASN A 197 -16.51 4.86 -5.56
CA ASN A 197 -15.58 5.49 -6.52
C ASN A 197 -15.70 4.87 -7.93
N MET A 198 -15.95 3.56 -8.04
CA MET A 198 -16.24 2.92 -9.33
C MET A 198 -17.55 3.44 -9.94
N ALA A 199 -18.59 3.63 -9.12
CA ALA A 199 -19.88 4.19 -9.54
C ALA A 199 -19.75 5.65 -9.98
N LEU A 200 -19.03 6.48 -9.21
CA LEU A 200 -18.75 7.88 -9.54
C LEU A 200 -17.92 8.04 -10.82
N GLY A 201 -17.13 7.02 -11.17
CA GLY A 201 -16.33 6.98 -12.39
C GLY A 201 -17.10 6.62 -13.66
N LYS A 202 -18.41 6.35 -13.59
CA LYS A 202 -19.25 6.10 -14.79
C LYS A 202 -19.32 7.33 -15.69
N GLU A 203 -19.58 7.12 -16.98
CA GLU A 203 -19.50 8.18 -17.98
C GLU A 203 -20.65 9.16 -17.83
N THR A 204 -21.88 8.65 -17.79
CA THR A 204 -23.10 9.45 -17.73
C THR A 204 -23.63 9.63 -16.31
N MET A 205 -24.40 10.69 -16.08
CA MET A 205 -25.01 10.96 -14.78
C MET A 205 -26.02 9.86 -14.38
N THR A 206 -26.84 9.41 -15.33
CA THR A 206 -27.78 8.29 -15.14
C THR A 206 -27.08 7.01 -14.70
N GLU A 207 -25.97 6.63 -15.34
CA GLU A 207 -25.20 5.45 -14.93
C GLU A 207 -24.54 5.61 -13.55
N ARG A 208 -24.10 6.82 -13.21
CA ARG A 208 -23.57 7.12 -11.87
C ARG A 208 -24.65 6.95 -10.81
N ILE A 209 -25.84 7.50 -11.02
CA ILE A 209 -26.98 7.38 -10.10
C ILE A 209 -27.30 5.91 -9.87
N LYS A 210 -27.58 5.16 -10.94
CA LYS A 210 -27.91 3.74 -10.85
C LYS A 210 -26.83 2.93 -10.13
N ALA A 211 -25.56 3.14 -10.49
CA ALA A 211 -24.47 2.41 -9.85
C ALA A 211 -24.27 2.79 -8.38
N LEU A 212 -24.56 4.03 -7.98
CA LEU A 212 -24.51 4.46 -6.58
C LEU A 212 -25.68 3.87 -5.78
N GLU A 213 -26.87 3.80 -6.36
CA GLU A 213 -28.04 3.15 -5.75
C GLU A 213 -27.77 1.67 -5.49
N GLU A 214 -27.24 0.94 -6.48
CA GLU A 214 -26.85 -0.47 -6.32
C GLU A 214 -25.85 -0.67 -5.15
N VAL A 215 -24.94 0.29 -4.95
CA VAL A 215 -23.98 0.27 -3.82
C VAL A 215 -24.69 0.55 -2.49
N LEU A 216 -25.63 1.50 -2.47
CA LEU A 216 -26.38 1.89 -1.27
C LEU A 216 -27.42 0.86 -0.82
N GLU A 217 -27.95 0.07 -1.76
CA GLU A 217 -28.89 -1.03 -1.51
C GLU A 217 -28.19 -2.30 -1.00
N ASN A 218 -26.85 -2.34 -1.06
CA ASN A 218 -26.11 -3.47 -0.54
C ASN A 218 -26.09 -3.48 1.00
N ASN A 219 -26.83 -4.42 1.60
CA ASN A 219 -26.94 -4.57 3.05
C ASN A 219 -25.59 -4.78 3.76
N ASP A 220 -24.62 -5.44 3.12
CA ASP A 220 -23.28 -5.67 3.70
C ASP A 220 -22.49 -4.36 3.85
N LEU A 221 -22.90 -3.30 3.14
CA LEU A 221 -22.26 -1.99 3.16
C LEU A 221 -23.04 -0.94 3.97
N SER A 222 -24.23 -1.30 4.48
CA SER A 222 -25.19 -0.37 5.09
C SER A 222 -24.68 0.33 6.36
N SER A 223 -23.68 -0.24 7.05
CA SER A 223 -23.08 0.35 8.25
C SER A 223 -21.95 1.34 7.95
N SER A 224 -21.70 1.65 6.67
CA SER A 224 -20.61 2.57 6.31
C SER A 224 -20.90 4.01 6.74
N ALA A 225 -19.85 4.70 7.18
CA ALA A 225 -19.89 6.14 7.45
C ALA A 225 -20.23 6.98 6.20
N PHE A 226 -20.11 6.41 4.98
CA PHE A 226 -20.34 7.14 3.73
C PHE A 226 -21.78 7.08 3.21
N VAL A 227 -22.69 6.35 3.86
CA VAL A 227 -24.06 6.16 3.37
C VAL A 227 -24.76 7.50 3.14
N ASP A 228 -24.72 8.41 4.11
CA ASP A 228 -25.48 9.66 4.03
C ASP A 228 -24.91 10.64 2.99
N ILE A 229 -23.58 10.74 2.89
CA ILE A 229 -22.94 11.58 1.88
C ILE A 229 -23.20 11.05 0.46
N LEU A 230 -23.26 9.73 0.28
CA LEU A 230 -23.58 9.12 -1.00
C LEU A 230 -25.06 9.28 -1.37
N ARG A 231 -25.99 9.15 -0.41
CA ARG A 231 -27.42 9.46 -0.64
C ARG A 231 -27.62 10.92 -1.02
N ALA A 232 -26.93 11.85 -0.34
CA ALA A 232 -26.96 13.26 -0.71
C ALA A 232 -26.42 13.48 -2.13
N LYS A 233 -25.37 12.73 -2.51
CA LYS A 233 -24.79 12.80 -3.86
C LYS A 233 -25.74 12.29 -4.95
N VAL A 234 -26.47 11.20 -4.69
CA VAL A 234 -27.50 10.68 -5.60
C VAL A 234 -28.58 11.74 -5.84
N ARG A 235 -29.15 12.32 -4.77
CA ARG A 235 -30.17 13.38 -4.89
C ARG A 235 -29.70 14.60 -5.67
N ASP A 236 -28.45 15.03 -5.45
CA ASP A 236 -27.83 16.11 -6.23
C ASP A 236 -27.75 15.76 -7.72
N TYR A 237 -27.37 14.53 -8.05
CA TYR A 237 -27.32 14.07 -9.44
C TYR A 237 -28.70 13.95 -10.07
N GLU A 238 -29.70 13.41 -9.37
CA GLU A 238 -31.07 13.34 -9.87
C GLU A 238 -31.60 14.72 -10.24
N SER A 239 -31.44 15.70 -9.36
CA SER A 239 -31.89 17.08 -9.62
C SER A 239 -31.26 17.71 -10.87
N LYS A 240 -29.96 17.45 -11.09
CA LYS A 240 -29.21 17.98 -12.24
C LYS A 240 -29.50 17.21 -13.53
N ASN A 241 -29.83 15.93 -13.41
CA ASN A 241 -30.17 15.12 -14.57
C ASN A 241 -31.54 15.49 -15.12
N THR A 242 -32.52 15.80 -14.25
CA THR A 242 -33.83 16.29 -14.67
C THR A 242 -33.74 17.62 -15.41
N SER A 243 -32.95 18.58 -14.92
CA SER A 243 -32.79 19.88 -15.61
C SER A 243 -32.18 19.72 -17.01
N LEU A 244 -31.19 18.83 -17.17
CA LEU A 244 -30.58 18.58 -18.50
C LEU A 244 -31.60 18.00 -19.50
N ILE A 245 -32.49 17.13 -19.04
CA ILE A 245 -33.54 16.54 -19.89
C ILE A 245 -34.59 17.59 -20.30
N GLU A 246 -34.87 18.56 -19.43
CA GLU A 246 -35.80 19.66 -19.72
C GLU A 246 -35.18 20.65 -20.72
N ASP A 247 -33.92 21.05 -20.53
CA ASP A 247 -33.18 21.93 -21.45
C ASP A 247 -33.07 21.30 -22.87
N ASP A 248 -32.77 20.00 -22.97
CA ASP A 248 -32.68 19.28 -24.24
C ASP A 248 -34.04 19.21 -24.97
N LYS A 249 -35.16 19.19 -24.22
CA LYS A 249 -36.52 19.19 -24.80
C LYS A 249 -36.94 20.57 -25.28
N GLU A 250 -36.55 21.65 -24.59
CA GLU A 250 -36.85 23.02 -25.04
C GLU A 250 -36.12 23.34 -26.34
N LEU A 251 -34.84 22.95 -26.47
CA LEU A 251 -34.07 23.15 -27.71
C LEU A 251 -34.62 22.41 -28.93
N LEU A 252 -35.36 21.31 -28.74
CA LEU A 252 -35.97 20.54 -29.83
C LEU A 252 -37.33 21.08 -30.27
N ASN A 253 -37.94 22.00 -29.51
CA ASN A 253 -39.25 22.56 -29.80
C ASN A 253 -39.20 23.98 -30.42
N ASP A 254 -38.00 24.55 -30.59
CA ASP A 254 -37.75 25.89 -31.16
C ASP A 254 -37.29 25.89 -32.64
N ASP A 255 -37.28 24.72 -33.30
CA ASP A 255 -37.05 24.52 -34.75
C ASP A 255 -38.36 24.19 -35.51
#